data_AF-A0A5K1BQM2-F1
#
_entry.id   AF-A0A5K1BQM2-F1
#
_cell.length_a   1.000
_cell.length_b   1.000
_cell.length_c   1.000
_cell.angle_alpha   90.00
_cell.angle_beta   90.00
_cell.angle_gamma   90.00
#
_symmetry.space_group_name_H-M   'P 1'
#
loop_
_entity.id
_entity.type
_entity.pdbx_description
1 polymer ?
#
loop_
_entity_poly.entity_id
_entity_poly.type
_entity_poly.pdbx_seq_one_letter_code
_entity_poly.pdbx_strand_id
1 'polypeptide(L)'
;VTGCLSYSDKISDGFYLVMGMNPYLWVMCNGAEEARRMPSLSSLRAVSPADSSMEAVLVNRAGDPQLRELEERALFFYHASGSTVELVDKLGKLVCMVLG
;
A
#
# COMPACT_ATOMS: atom_id res chain seq x y z
N VAL A 1 -15.07 -1.06 14.30
CA VAL A 1 -13.66 -1.50 14.23
C VAL A 1 -13.25 -1.45 12.78
N THR A 2 -12.47 -0.44 12.40
CA THR A 2 -11.98 -0.25 11.03
C THR A 2 -10.79 -1.18 10.80
N GLY A 3 -10.74 -1.85 9.65
CA GLY A 3 -9.64 -2.74 9.26
C GLY A 3 -8.37 -2.02 8.89
N CYS A 4 -7.92 -1.13 9.76
CA CYS A 4 -6.70 -0.37 9.59
C CYS A 4 -5.56 -1.16 10.22
N LEU A 5 -4.53 -1.42 9.42
CA LEU A 5 -3.23 -1.83 9.95
C LEU A 5 -2.70 -0.69 10.83
N SER A 6 -2.11 -1.05 11.97
CA SER A 6 -1.39 -0.10 12.80
C SER A 6 -0.08 0.29 12.11
N TYR A 7 0.45 1.49 12.42
CA TYR A 7 1.77 1.92 11.95
C TYR A 7 2.91 0.96 12.31
N SER A 8 2.69 0.08 13.29
CA SER A 8 3.66 -0.91 13.77
C SER A 8 3.56 -2.25 13.05
N ASP A 9 2.53 -2.46 12.22
CA ASP A 9 2.29 -3.72 11.55
C ASP A 9 3.26 -3.88 10.38
N LYS A 10 4.22 -4.79 10.50
CA LYS A 10 5.14 -5.14 9.42
C LYS A 10 4.51 -6.21 8.53
N ILE A 11 4.04 -5.80 7.37
CA ILE A 11 3.68 -6.73 6.30
C ILE A 11 4.92 -6.99 5.45
N SER A 12 5.28 -8.27 5.31
CA SER A 12 6.44 -8.72 4.55
C SER A 12 6.40 -8.36 3.06
N ASP A 13 5.20 -8.09 2.51
CA ASP A 13 4.97 -7.86 1.07
C ASP A 13 4.30 -6.52 0.72
N GLY A 14 4.07 -5.61 1.69
CA GLY A 14 3.58 -4.25 1.44
C GLY A 14 2.28 -3.86 2.17
N PHE A 15 1.82 -2.62 1.97
CA PHE A 15 0.59 -2.11 2.60
C PHE A 15 -0.65 -2.67 1.89
N TYR A 16 -1.53 -3.35 2.63
CA TYR A 16 -2.83 -3.76 2.11
C TYR A 16 -3.94 -3.14 2.94
N LEU A 17 -4.61 -2.15 2.36
CA LEU A 17 -5.87 -1.66 2.88
C LEU A 17 -6.97 -2.22 1.96
N VAL A 18 -7.58 -3.32 2.38
CA VAL A 18 -8.81 -3.77 1.70
C VAL A 18 -9.95 -2.88 2.20
N MET A 19 -10.08 -1.71 1.57
CA MET A 19 -11.15 -0.74 1.83
C MET A 19 -12.50 -1.47 1.84
N GLY A 20 -13.17 -1.49 2.99
CA GLY A 20 -14.51 -2.07 3.15
C GLY A 20 -14.57 -3.53 3.61
N MET A 21 -13.45 -4.24 3.75
CA MET A 21 -13.45 -5.61 4.29
C MET A 21 -13.26 -5.61 5.81
N ASN A 22 -14.18 -6.23 6.54
CA ASN A 22 -14.05 -6.41 7.99
C ASN A 22 -12.92 -7.42 8.28
N PRO A 23 -11.85 -7.05 9.03
CA PRO A 23 -10.73 -7.96 9.33
C PRO A 23 -11.15 -9.24 10.03
N TYR A 24 -12.18 -9.17 10.88
CA TYR A 24 -12.70 -10.33 11.58
C TYR A 24 -13.33 -11.32 10.60
N LEU A 25 -14.12 -10.83 9.64
CA LEU A 25 -14.68 -11.68 8.58
C LEU A 25 -13.58 -12.25 7.69
N TRP A 26 -12.55 -11.46 7.38
CA TRP A 26 -11.40 -11.94 6.61
C TRP A 26 -10.68 -13.10 7.30
N VAL A 27 -10.43 -13.02 8.61
CA VAL A 27 -9.77 -14.09 9.38
C VAL A 27 -10.68 -15.31 9.58
N MET A 28 -11.98 -15.12 9.72
CA MET A 28 -12.94 -16.22 9.92
C MET A 28 -13.29 -16.98 8.63
N CYS A 29 -13.26 -16.29 7.48
CA CYS A 29 -13.63 -16.86 6.19
C CYS A 29 -12.44 -17.43 5.40
N ASN A 30 -11.20 -17.22 5.85
CA ASN A 30 -10.00 -17.75 5.23
C ASN A 30 -9.25 -18.68 6.19
N GLY A 31 -8.43 -19.60 5.65
CA GLY A 31 -7.54 -20.40 6.47
C GLY A 31 -6.52 -19.53 7.24
N ALA A 32 -6.02 -20.04 8.37
CA ALA A 32 -5.12 -19.28 9.26
C ALA A 32 -3.84 -18.76 8.58
N GLU A 33 -3.41 -19.39 7.50
CA GLU A 33 -2.28 -18.98 6.66
C GLU A 33 -2.70 -18.03 5.53
N GLU A 34 -3.86 -18.24 4.92
CA GLU A 34 -4.38 -17.40 3.83
C GLU A 34 -4.83 -16.03 4.35
N ALA A 35 -5.38 -15.98 5.57
CA ALA A 35 -5.74 -14.73 6.22
C ALA A 35 -4.54 -13.80 6.48
N ARG A 36 -3.31 -14.34 6.49
CA ARG A 36 -2.06 -13.61 6.76
C ARG A 36 -1.31 -13.18 5.50
N ARG A 37 -1.74 -13.62 4.31
CA ARG A 37 -1.03 -13.38 3.06
C ARG A 37 -1.90 -12.65 2.05
N MET A 38 -1.27 -11.85 1.19
CA MET A 38 -1.98 -11.27 0.05
C MET A 38 -2.43 -12.39 -0.89
N PRO A 39 -3.67 -12.34 -1.42
CA PRO A 39 -4.07 -13.19 -2.54
C PRO A 39 -3.09 -13.05 -3.71
N SER A 40 -2.81 -14.15 -4.40
CA SER A 40 -1.96 -14.08 -5.59
C SER A 40 -2.60 -13.23 -6.68
N LEU A 41 -1.80 -12.57 -7.53
CA LEU A 41 -2.32 -11.80 -8.66
C LEU A 41 -3.18 -12.68 -9.61
N SER A 42 -2.81 -13.95 -9.76
CA SER A 42 -3.58 -14.93 -10.55
C SER A 42 -4.96 -15.19 -9.93
N SER A 43 -5.03 -15.30 -8.60
CA SER A 43 -6.29 -15.47 -7.86
C SER A 43 -7.19 -14.24 -8.00
N LEU A 44 -6.61 -13.04 -7.92
CA LEU A 44 -7.36 -11.79 -8.12
C LEU A 44 -7.90 -11.66 -9.55
N ARG A 45 -7.11 -12.03 -10.56
CA ARG A 45 -7.52 -11.99 -11.97
C ARG A 45 -8.59 -13.03 -12.33
N ALA A 46 -8.75 -14.08 -11.54
CA ALA A 46 -9.79 -15.08 -11.75
C ALA A 46 -11.19 -14.60 -11.34
N VAL A 47 -11.28 -13.51 -10.56
CA VAL A 47 -12.54 -12.91 -10.14
C VAL A 47 -13.07 -11.99 -11.23
N SER A 48 -14.32 -12.18 -11.65
CA SER A 48 -15.00 -11.27 -12.57
C SER A 48 -15.29 -9.93 -11.88
N PRO A 49 -15.02 -8.78 -12.51
CA PRO A 49 -15.42 -7.48 -11.97
C PRO A 49 -16.93 -7.32 -11.79
N ALA A 50 -17.75 -8.10 -12.49
CA ALA A 50 -19.20 -8.07 -12.33
C ALA A 50 -19.69 -8.77 -11.04
N ASP A 51 -18.87 -9.68 -10.50
CA ASP A 51 -19.22 -10.51 -9.34
C ASP A 51 -18.75 -9.89 -8.01
N SER A 52 -18.09 -8.73 -8.05
CA SER A 52 -17.52 -8.08 -6.88
C SER A 52 -17.66 -6.56 -6.95
N SER A 53 -18.08 -5.93 -5.85
CA SER A 53 -18.05 -4.47 -5.69
C SER A 53 -16.67 -3.96 -5.24
N MET A 54 -15.66 -4.83 -5.15
CA MET A 54 -14.33 -4.50 -4.64
C MET A 54 -13.38 -4.18 -5.79
N GLU A 55 -12.62 -3.09 -5.64
CA GLU A 55 -11.57 -2.70 -6.57
C GLU A 55 -10.21 -3.17 -6.07
N ALA A 56 -9.42 -3.78 -6.96
CA ALA A 56 -8.03 -4.14 -6.71
C ALA A 56 -7.12 -3.37 -7.66
N VAL A 57 -6.20 -2.58 -7.10
CA VAL A 57 -5.23 -1.79 -7.87
C VAL A 57 -3.85 -2.42 -7.76
N LEU A 58 -3.24 -2.76 -8.90
CA LEU A 58 -1.86 -3.24 -8.97
C LEU A 58 -0.92 -2.08 -9.27
N VAL A 59 0.00 -1.79 -8.34
CA VAL A 59 1.06 -0.80 -8.55
C VAL A 59 2.34 -1.52 -8.95
N ASN A 60 2.69 -1.49 -10.25
CA ASN A 60 3.92 -2.07 -10.75
C ASN A 60 5.10 -1.10 -10.63
N ARG A 61 5.79 -1.10 -9.48
CA ARG A 61 6.94 -0.22 -9.25
C ARG A 61 8.07 -0.39 -10.26
N ALA A 62 8.31 -1.63 -10.71
CA ALA A 62 9.41 -1.92 -11.65
C ALA A 62 9.15 -1.38 -13.06
N GLY A 63 7.87 -1.24 -13.45
CA GLY A 63 7.46 -0.71 -14.74
C GLY A 63 7.13 0.79 -14.73
N ASP A 64 7.20 1.44 -13.57
CA ASP A 64 6.84 2.84 -13.41
C ASP A 64 8.10 3.69 -13.11
N PRO A 65 8.73 4.27 -14.14
CA PRO A 65 9.95 5.05 -13.95
C PRO A 65 9.70 6.34 -13.15
N GLN A 66 8.47 6.89 -13.20
CA GLN A 66 8.12 8.09 -12.44
C GLN A 66 8.01 7.76 -10.95
N LEU A 67 7.40 6.62 -10.61
CA LEU A 67 7.34 6.16 -9.22
C LEU A 67 8.73 5.89 -8.66
N ARG A 68 9.62 5.26 -9.45
CA ARG A 68 11.02 5.07 -9.05
C ARG A 68 11.73 6.39 -8.76
N GLU A 69 11.56 7.39 -9.64
CA GLU A 69 12.17 8.70 -9.44
C GLU A 69 11.65 9.39 -8.16
N LEU A 70 10.35 9.25 -7.85
CA LEU A 70 9.78 9.76 -6.61
C LEU A 70 10.36 9.08 -5.37
N GLU A 71 10.53 7.75 -5.42
CA GLU A 71 11.18 6.99 -4.35
C GLU A 71 12.64 7.43 -4.14
N GLU A 72 13.39 7.61 -5.22
CA GLU A 72 14.78 8.10 -5.19
C GLU A 72 14.86 9.51 -4.58
N ARG A 73 13.97 10.42 -4.96
CA ARG A 73 13.90 11.79 -4.40
C ARG A 73 13.53 11.77 -2.91
N ALA A 74 12.58 10.92 -2.51
CA ALA A 74 12.20 10.76 -1.12
C ALA A 74 13.37 10.24 -0.26
N LEU A 75 14.11 9.25 -0.77
CA LEU A 75 15.34 8.73 -0.14
C LEU A 75 16.42 9.80 -0.04
N PHE A 76 16.62 10.58 -1.09
CA PHE A 76 17.54 11.71 -1.06
C PHE A 76 17.16 12.70 0.06
N PHE A 77 15.88 13.06 0.21
CA PHE A 77 15.44 13.93 1.30
C PHE A 77 15.62 13.30 2.68
N TYR A 78 15.41 12.00 2.83
CA TYR A 78 15.68 11.31 4.08
C TYR A 78 17.15 11.46 4.50
N HIS A 79 18.10 11.24 3.58
CA HIS A 79 19.52 11.40 3.87
C HIS A 79 19.96 12.85 4.04
N ALA A 80 19.32 13.78 3.34
CA ALA A 80 19.67 15.20 3.34
C ALA A 80 18.96 16.03 4.43
N SER A 81 18.13 15.43 5.30
CA SER A 81 17.39 16.14 6.34
C SER A 81 18.03 15.94 7.71
N GLY A 82 18.23 17.04 8.44
CA GLY A 82 18.81 17.00 9.78
C GLY A 82 17.79 16.68 10.88
N SER A 83 16.49 16.77 10.56
CA SER A 83 15.40 16.45 11.48
C SER A 83 14.19 15.86 10.74
N THR A 84 13.34 15.17 11.50
CA THR A 84 12.07 14.63 10.97
C THR A 84 11.12 15.73 10.50
N VAL A 85 11.14 16.91 11.14
CA VAL A 85 10.28 18.04 10.74
C VAL A 85 10.66 18.55 9.36
N GLU A 86 11.96 18.72 9.09
CA GLU A 86 12.45 19.10 7.75
C GLU A 86 12.14 18.05 6.70
N LEU A 87 12.26 16.76 7.05
CA LEU A 87 11.91 15.67 6.15
C LEU A 87 10.44 15.71 5.76
N VAL A 88 9.54 15.89 6.73
CA VAL A 88 8.08 15.94 6.47
C VAL A 88 7.72 17.14 5.60
N ASP A 89 8.32 18.31 5.82
CA ASP A 89 8.12 19.48 4.96
C ASP A 89 8.58 19.23 3.51
N LYS A 90 9.77 18.66 3.32
CA LYS A 90 10.30 18.32 1.99
C LYS A 90 9.44 17.28 1.27
N LEU A 91 9.00 16.23 1.97
CA LEU A 91 8.12 15.21 1.41
C LEU A 91 6.73 15.78 1.08
N GLY A 92 6.17 16.62 1.94
CA GLY A 92 4.90 17.29 1.69
C GLY A 92 4.93 18.16 0.43
N LYS A 93 6.01 18.93 0.24
CA LYS A 93 6.24 19.70 -0.99
C LYS A 93 6.35 18.81 -2.23
N LEU A 94 7.10 17.71 -2.14
CA LEU A 94 7.24 16.74 -3.24
C LEU A 94 5.88 16.19 -3.66
N VAL A 95 5.08 15.74 -2.70
CA VAL A 95 3.73 15.22 -2.95
C VAL A 95 2.84 16.29 -3.59
N CYS A 96 2.84 17.51 -3.05
CA CYS A 96 2.03 18.61 -3.58
C CYS A 96 2.39 18.97 -5.03
N MET A 97 3.68 18.93 -5.40
CA MET A 97 4.10 19.25 -6.77
C MET A 97 3.73 18.18 -7.79
N VAL A 98 3.55 16.93 -7.34
CA VAL A 98 3.39 15.77 -8.23
C VAL A 98 1.94 15.29 -8.29
N LEU A 99 1.20 15.44 -7.18
CA LEU A 99 -0.16 14.92 -6.99
C LEU A 99 -1.19 16.00 -6.65
N GLY A 100 -0.76 17.26 -6.49
CA GLY A 100 -1.63 18.41 -6.15
C GLY A 100 -2.26 19.08 -7.35
#